data_AF-A0A453H0E1-F1
#
_entry.id   AF-A0A453H0E1-F1
#
_cell.length_a   1.000
_cell.length_b   1.000
_cell.length_c   1.000
_cell.angle_alpha   90.00
_cell.angle_beta   90.00
_cell.angle_gamma   90.00
#
_symmetry.space_group_name_H-M   'P 1'
#
loop_
_entity.id
_entity.type
_entity.pdbx_description
1 polymer ?
#
loop_
_entity_poly.entity_id
_entity_poly.type
_entity_poly.pdbx_seq_one_letter_code
_entity_poly.pdbx_strand_id
1 'polypeptide(L)'
;EALSHRFWVNGSLSYSNTIPDGFYLIQGMDPFVWSMCTDVHEENRIPSVESLKSVRPDDSSIQVVLVDRRADFDLGMLENYASSFLSSSSDMKDVINQLAKLVSSRMGGTTSNEENLLPRWKESSEAIKSSAGSIVLHLGKLPIGLCKHRSLLFKMLADKVNIPCRLVKGCKYCKAEDASSCVVRFGLERGISG
;
A
#
# COMPACT_ATOMS: atom_id res chain seq x y z
N GLU A 1 5.50 -6.96 10.11
CA GLU A 1 5.72 -8.28 9.47
C GLU A 1 4.47 -9.17 9.43
N ALA A 2 3.90 -9.61 10.56
CA ALA A 2 2.74 -10.54 10.55
C ALA A 2 1.54 -10.06 9.71
N LEU A 3 1.22 -8.76 9.75
CA LEU A 3 0.13 -8.18 8.94
C LEU A 3 0.46 -8.14 7.44
N SER A 4 1.73 -7.89 7.11
CA SER A 4 2.23 -7.98 5.73
C SER A 4 2.17 -9.41 5.20
N HIS A 5 2.58 -10.40 6.02
CA HIS A 5 2.46 -11.81 5.67
C HIS A 5 1.00 -12.17 5.40
N ARG A 6 0.09 -11.79 6.32
CA ARG A 6 -1.34 -12.03 6.16
C ARG A 6 -1.88 -11.43 4.85
N PHE A 7 -1.51 -10.20 4.52
CA PHE A 7 -1.96 -9.59 3.27
C PHE A 7 -1.34 -10.29 2.04
N TRP A 8 -0.07 -10.66 2.12
CA TRP A 8 0.64 -11.32 1.03
C TRP A 8 0.08 -12.71 0.72
N VAL A 9 -0.29 -13.49 1.75
CA VAL A 9 -0.87 -14.83 1.59
C VAL A 9 -2.39 -14.78 1.38
N ASN A 10 -3.13 -14.15 2.28
CA ASN A 10 -4.61 -14.19 2.26
C ASN A 10 -5.24 -13.14 1.34
N GLY A 11 -4.43 -12.21 0.81
CA GLY A 11 -4.89 -11.18 -0.10
C GLY A 11 -5.89 -10.20 0.50
N SER A 12 -6.04 -10.11 1.82
CA SER A 12 -6.96 -9.14 2.42
C SER A 12 -6.57 -8.72 3.84
N LEU A 13 -6.90 -7.46 4.15
CA LEU A 13 -6.92 -6.88 5.49
C LEU A 13 -8.32 -6.35 5.76
N SER A 14 -8.92 -6.75 6.88
CA SER A 14 -10.31 -6.44 7.21
C SER A 14 -10.51 -4.96 7.59
N TYR A 15 -11.77 -4.57 7.79
CA TYR A 15 -12.15 -3.21 8.21
C TYR A 15 -11.59 -2.80 9.57
N SER A 16 -11.30 -3.76 10.46
CA SER A 16 -10.73 -3.50 11.79
C SER A 16 -9.19 -3.48 11.81
N ASN A 17 -8.54 -3.86 10.71
CA ASN A 17 -7.08 -3.80 10.62
C ASN A 17 -6.65 -2.40 10.18
N THR A 18 -5.71 -1.81 10.91
CA THR A 18 -5.02 -0.57 10.51
C THR A 18 -3.63 -0.89 9.96
N ILE A 19 -3.06 0.02 9.17
CA ILE A 19 -1.70 -0.13 8.62
C ILE A 19 -0.64 0.43 9.60
N PRO A 20 0.12 -0.44 10.31
CA PRO A 20 1.15 -0.01 11.24
C PRO A 20 2.44 0.39 10.52
N ASP A 21 3.33 1.09 11.23
CA ASP A 21 4.73 1.20 10.81
C ASP A 21 5.39 -0.19 10.77
N GLY A 22 6.26 -0.42 9.78
CA GLY A 22 6.81 -1.74 9.50
C GLY A 22 5.88 -2.66 8.71
N PHE A 23 4.73 -2.17 8.23
CA PHE A 23 3.98 -2.84 7.17
C PHE A 23 4.67 -2.61 5.82
N TYR A 24 4.83 -3.67 5.03
CA TYR A 24 5.37 -3.60 3.68
C TYR A 24 4.67 -4.55 2.72
N LEU A 25 4.82 -4.24 1.42
CA LEU A 25 4.43 -5.07 0.29
C LEU A 25 5.69 -5.57 -0.41
N ILE A 26 5.76 -6.87 -0.71
CA ILE A 26 6.82 -7.45 -1.53
C ILE A 26 6.30 -7.67 -2.94
N GLN A 27 7.07 -7.26 -3.94
CA GLN A 27 6.76 -7.38 -5.36
C GLN A 27 7.88 -8.11 -6.08
N GLY A 28 7.53 -8.90 -7.09
CA GLY A 28 8.50 -9.72 -7.82
C GLY A 28 8.90 -11.01 -7.09
N MET A 29 8.28 -11.31 -5.95
CA MET A 29 8.43 -12.59 -5.25
C MET A 29 7.06 -13.24 -5.10
N ASP A 30 6.96 -14.49 -5.58
CA ASP A 30 5.75 -15.29 -5.45
C ASP A 30 5.67 -15.91 -4.04
N PRO A 31 4.51 -15.81 -3.33
CA PRO A 31 4.35 -16.37 -1.99
C PRO A 31 4.56 -17.89 -1.92
N PHE A 32 4.16 -18.63 -2.96
CA PHE A 32 4.30 -20.08 -2.99
C PHE A 32 5.77 -20.48 -3.18
N VAL A 33 6.49 -19.78 -4.06
CA VAL A 33 7.95 -19.95 -4.19
C VAL A 33 8.66 -19.68 -2.87
N TRP A 34 8.28 -18.61 -2.15
CA TRP A 34 8.84 -18.33 -0.82
C TRP A 34 8.58 -19.47 0.16
N SER A 35 7.33 -19.91 0.28
CA SER A 35 6.95 -20.99 1.21
C SER A 35 7.69 -22.31 0.93
N MET A 36 8.05 -22.59 -0.33
CA MET A 36 8.83 -23.79 -0.69
C MET A 36 10.32 -23.66 -0.35
N CYS A 37 10.85 -22.45 -0.31
CA CYS A 37 12.28 -22.18 -0.09
C CYS A 37 12.61 -21.90 1.38
N THR A 38 11.59 -21.69 2.24
CA THR A 38 11.77 -21.48 3.68
C THR A 38 11.69 -22.78 4.47
N ASP A 39 12.44 -22.87 5.56
CA ASP A 39 12.35 -24.00 6.49
C ASP A 39 10.90 -24.18 7.00
N VAL A 40 10.53 -25.42 7.30
CA VAL A 40 9.19 -25.81 7.79
C VAL A 40 8.77 -25.04 9.06
N HIS A 41 9.75 -24.54 9.82
CA HIS A 41 9.53 -23.71 11.01
C HIS A 41 9.21 -22.23 10.71
N GLU A 42 9.34 -21.80 9.45
CA GLU A 42 9.16 -20.43 8.96
C GLU A 42 8.01 -20.26 7.96
N GLU A 43 7.18 -21.29 7.74
CA GLU A 43 6.04 -21.29 6.79
C GLU A 43 5.05 -20.11 6.98
N ASN A 44 5.06 -19.46 8.15
CA ASN A 44 4.21 -18.31 8.46
C ASN A 44 4.96 -16.97 8.52
N ARG A 45 6.18 -16.92 8.02
CA ARG A 45 7.03 -15.73 8.00
C ARG A 45 7.24 -15.24 6.59
N ILE A 46 7.59 -13.96 6.51
CA ILE A 46 8.10 -13.31 5.30
C ILE A 46 9.50 -12.79 5.63
N PRO A 47 10.35 -12.51 4.62
CA PRO A 47 11.67 -11.95 4.89
C PRO A 47 11.54 -10.67 5.69
N SER A 48 12.34 -10.52 6.75
CA SER A 48 12.33 -9.31 7.57
C SER A 48 12.73 -8.08 6.74
N VAL A 49 12.27 -6.89 7.16
CA VAL A 49 12.67 -5.63 6.49
C VAL A 49 14.19 -5.44 6.56
N GLU A 50 14.83 -5.84 7.65
CA GLU A 50 16.28 -5.74 7.82
C GLU A 50 17.03 -6.64 6.82
N SER A 51 16.59 -7.89 6.66
CA SER A 51 17.14 -8.80 5.65
C SER A 51 16.95 -8.24 4.25
N LEU A 52 15.77 -7.71 3.93
CA LEU A 52 15.48 -7.10 2.63
C LEU A 52 16.34 -5.86 2.35
N LYS A 53 16.69 -5.07 3.38
CA LYS A 53 17.60 -3.93 3.23
C LYS A 53 19.03 -4.33 2.88
N SER A 54 19.44 -5.57 3.20
CA SER A 54 20.78 -6.07 2.87
C SER A 54 20.94 -6.55 1.42
N VAL A 55 19.83 -6.68 0.69
CA VAL A 55 19.83 -7.09 -0.73
C VAL A 55 20.29 -5.92 -1.60
N ARG A 56 21.27 -6.17 -2.46
CA ARG A 56 21.76 -5.18 -3.43
C ARG A 56 20.70 -4.93 -4.51
N PRO A 57 20.40 -3.66 -4.85
CA PRO A 57 19.41 -3.32 -5.87
C PRO A 57 19.64 -3.96 -7.24
N ASP A 58 20.90 -4.11 -7.65
CA ASP A 58 21.29 -4.63 -8.95
C ASP A 58 21.14 -6.16 -9.06
N ASP A 59 21.13 -6.85 -7.91
CA ASP A 59 21.07 -8.31 -7.85
C ASP A 59 19.63 -8.85 -7.88
N SER A 60 18.61 -7.97 -7.87
CA SER A 60 17.21 -8.39 -7.76
C SER A 60 16.21 -7.48 -8.47
N SER A 61 15.22 -8.12 -9.11
CA SER A 61 14.00 -7.48 -9.60
C SER A 61 12.95 -7.28 -8.50
N ILE A 62 13.20 -7.77 -7.27
CA ILE A 62 12.31 -7.61 -6.13
C ILE A 62 12.27 -6.14 -5.73
N GLN A 63 11.07 -5.66 -5.41
CA GLN A 63 10.83 -4.34 -4.86
C GLN A 63 9.97 -4.46 -3.61
N VAL A 64 10.31 -3.68 -2.59
CA VAL A 64 9.59 -3.69 -1.32
C VAL A 64 9.08 -2.29 -1.04
N VAL A 65 7.78 -2.13 -0.80
CA VAL A 65 7.20 -0.83 -0.43
C VAL A 65 6.89 -0.83 1.06
N LEU A 66 7.59 0.01 1.82
CA LEU A 66 7.54 0.09 3.28
C LEU A 66 6.73 1.30 3.76
N VAL A 67 5.89 1.06 4.76
CA VAL A 67 5.25 2.09 5.59
C VAL A 67 6.09 2.31 6.82
N ASP A 68 6.68 3.49 6.93
CA ASP A 68 7.51 3.89 8.08
C ASP A 68 7.37 5.40 8.29
N ARG A 69 6.42 5.81 9.12
CA ARG A 69 6.17 7.23 9.41
C ARG A 69 7.34 7.92 10.12
N ARG A 70 8.26 7.16 10.72
CA ARG A 70 9.41 7.71 11.46
C ARG A 70 10.52 8.15 10.52
N ALA A 71 10.75 7.39 9.46
CA ALA A 71 11.75 7.69 8.43
C ALA A 71 11.17 8.46 7.23
N ASP A 72 9.86 8.36 6.98
CA ASP A 72 9.20 8.95 5.82
C ASP A 72 8.33 10.17 6.21
N PHE A 73 8.94 11.34 6.22
CA PHE A 73 8.25 12.61 6.51
C PHE A 73 7.12 12.94 5.52
N ASP A 74 7.18 12.43 4.28
CA ASP A 74 6.10 12.65 3.31
C ASP A 74 4.81 11.96 3.75
N LEU A 75 4.89 10.79 4.39
CA LEU A 75 3.69 10.14 4.97
C LEU A 75 3.06 10.99 6.06
N GLY A 76 3.88 11.59 6.94
CA GLY A 76 3.39 12.49 7.99
C GLY A 76 2.67 13.72 7.42
N MET A 77 3.21 14.31 6.35
CA MET A 77 2.54 15.42 5.65
C MET A 77 1.20 14.99 5.04
N LEU A 78 1.15 13.82 4.39
CA LEU A 78 -0.08 13.28 3.81
C LEU A 78 -1.15 12.99 4.87
N GLU A 79 -0.76 12.48 6.03
CA GLU A 79 -1.66 12.27 7.17
C GLU A 79 -2.22 13.59 7.73
N ASN A 80 -1.40 14.65 7.77
CA ASN A 80 -1.85 15.98 8.18
C ASN A 80 -2.87 16.55 7.17
N TYR A 81 -2.60 16.43 5.87
CA TYR A 81 -3.58 16.82 4.83
C TYR A 81 -4.88 16.02 4.95
N ALA A 82 -4.80 14.70 5.12
CA ALA A 82 -5.96 13.85 5.33
C ALA A 82 -6.80 14.31 6.54
N SER A 83 -6.13 14.61 7.67
CA SER A 83 -6.79 15.08 8.89
C SER A 83 -7.49 16.43 8.68
N SER A 84 -6.92 17.31 7.85
CA SER A 84 -7.53 18.62 7.56
C SER A 84 -8.89 18.51 6.85
N PHE A 85 -9.13 17.43 6.09
CA PHE A 85 -10.39 17.23 5.36
C PHE A 85 -11.61 17.07 6.28
N LEU A 86 -11.42 16.47 7.45
CA LEU A 86 -12.46 16.35 8.48
C LEU A 86 -12.91 17.71 9.02
N SER A 87 -12.03 18.70 9.01
CA SER A 87 -12.37 20.06 9.46
C SER A 87 -13.11 20.87 8.39
N SER A 88 -12.89 20.53 7.11
CA SER A 88 -13.48 21.25 5.97
C SER A 88 -14.83 20.73 5.50
N SER A 89 -15.24 19.53 5.93
CA SER A 89 -16.45 18.87 5.42
C SER A 89 -17.11 17.98 6.46
N SER A 90 -18.43 18.11 6.61
CA SER A 90 -19.24 17.20 7.44
C SER A 90 -19.77 15.99 6.65
N ASP A 91 -19.66 15.99 5.32
CA ASP A 91 -20.04 14.84 4.48
C ASP A 91 -18.86 13.89 4.32
N MET A 92 -19.00 12.70 4.91
CA MET A 92 -17.99 11.65 4.82
C MET A 92 -17.71 11.21 3.37
N LYS A 93 -18.68 11.32 2.44
CA LYS A 93 -18.42 11.06 1.01
C LYS A 93 -17.42 12.04 0.43
N ASP A 94 -17.53 13.30 0.81
CA ASP A 94 -16.61 14.33 0.34
C ASP A 94 -15.20 14.10 0.90
N VAL A 95 -15.07 13.76 2.19
CA VAL A 95 -13.78 13.36 2.79
C VAL A 95 -13.16 12.18 2.04
N ILE A 96 -13.94 11.14 1.73
CA ILE A 96 -13.47 9.98 0.94
C ILE A 96 -12.96 10.42 -0.44
N ASN A 97 -13.69 11.30 -1.13
CA ASN A 97 -13.30 11.80 -2.44
C ASN A 97 -12.03 12.67 -2.37
N GLN A 98 -11.87 13.49 -1.33
CA GLN A 98 -10.67 14.29 -1.11
C GLN A 98 -9.45 13.41 -0.85
N LEU A 99 -9.58 12.34 -0.04
CA LEU A 99 -8.52 11.34 0.12
C LEU A 99 -8.13 10.68 -1.19
N ALA A 100 -9.12 10.25 -2.00
CA ALA A 100 -8.85 9.62 -3.29
C ALA A 100 -8.09 10.57 -4.24
N LYS A 101 -8.46 11.86 -4.25
CA LYS A 101 -7.75 12.90 -5.02
C LYS A 101 -6.33 13.15 -4.52
N LEU A 102 -6.13 13.20 -3.20
CA LEU A 102 -4.80 13.35 -2.59
C LEU A 102 -3.87 12.21 -3.00
N VAL A 103 -4.33 10.96 -2.87
CA VAL A 103 -3.57 9.76 -3.27
C VAL A 103 -3.27 9.77 -4.77
N SER A 104 -4.28 10.04 -5.59
CA SER A 104 -4.13 10.15 -7.05
C SER A 104 -3.05 11.18 -7.42
N SER A 105 -3.15 12.39 -6.88
CA SER A 105 -2.21 13.49 -7.14
C SER A 105 -0.78 13.13 -6.72
N ARG A 106 -0.61 12.52 -5.53
CA ARG A 106 0.72 12.12 -5.03
C ARG A 106 1.39 11.07 -5.91
N MET A 107 0.62 10.16 -6.52
CA MET A 107 1.14 8.96 -7.18
C MET A 107 0.99 8.97 -8.70
N GLY A 108 1.20 10.13 -9.34
CA GLY A 108 1.25 10.25 -10.79
C GLY A 108 -0.04 10.73 -11.46
N GLY A 109 -1.01 11.19 -10.67
CA GLY A 109 -2.25 11.82 -11.11
C GLY A 109 -3.37 10.85 -11.51
N THR A 110 -4.46 11.43 -12.00
CA THR A 110 -5.60 10.67 -12.53
C THR A 110 -5.19 9.95 -13.82
N THR A 111 -5.58 8.68 -13.93
CA THR A 111 -5.36 7.89 -15.15
C THR A 111 -6.61 7.08 -15.47
N SER A 112 -6.88 6.85 -16.75
CA SER A 112 -7.93 5.95 -17.23
C SER A 112 -7.48 4.49 -17.27
N ASN A 113 -6.18 4.24 -17.35
CA ASN A 113 -5.58 2.91 -17.39
C ASN A 113 -4.24 2.90 -16.64
N GLU A 114 -4.02 1.87 -15.83
CA GLU A 114 -2.78 1.66 -15.10
C GLU A 114 -1.57 1.36 -16.02
N GLU A 115 -1.80 0.84 -17.22
CA GLU A 115 -0.74 0.58 -18.20
C GLU A 115 0.07 1.85 -18.55
N ASN A 116 -0.56 3.03 -18.46
CA ASN A 116 0.11 4.32 -18.68
C ASN A 116 1.07 4.69 -17.53
N LEU A 117 0.83 4.15 -16.33
CA LEU A 117 1.68 4.39 -15.17
C LEU A 117 2.83 3.39 -15.08
N LEU A 118 2.69 2.20 -15.68
CA LEU A 118 3.67 1.13 -15.53
C LEU A 118 5.10 1.50 -16.02
N PRO A 119 5.30 2.11 -17.20
CA PRO A 119 6.64 2.53 -17.63
C PRO A 119 7.24 3.59 -16.70
N ARG A 120 6.44 4.59 -16.31
CA ARG A 120 6.83 5.67 -15.40
C ARG A 120 7.15 5.15 -13.99
N TRP A 121 6.37 4.16 -13.53
CA TRP A 121 6.63 3.46 -12.29
C TRP A 121 7.97 2.75 -12.36
N LYS A 122 8.24 1.96 -13.40
CA LYS A 122 9.49 1.23 -13.56
C LYS A 122 10.69 2.17 -13.51
N GLU A 123 10.69 3.21 -14.34
CA GLU A 123 11.74 4.23 -14.38
C GLU A 123 11.95 4.89 -13.01
N SER A 124 10.85 5.39 -12.39
CA SER A 124 10.93 6.06 -11.10
C SER A 124 11.38 5.11 -9.97
N SER A 125 10.92 3.86 -9.98
CA SER A 125 11.25 2.88 -8.95
C SER A 125 12.73 2.50 -9.00
N GLU A 126 13.29 2.30 -10.19
CA GLU A 126 14.72 2.02 -10.35
C GLU A 126 15.57 3.23 -9.95
N ALA A 127 15.18 4.46 -10.32
CA ALA A 127 15.89 5.66 -9.86
C ALA A 127 15.92 5.78 -8.33
N ILE A 128 14.80 5.49 -7.65
CA ILE A 128 14.74 5.50 -6.17
C ILE A 128 15.59 4.37 -5.60
N LYS A 129 15.50 3.15 -6.15
CA LYS A 129 16.32 2.00 -5.73
C LYS A 129 17.81 2.33 -5.80
N SER A 130 18.27 2.85 -6.94
CA SER A 130 19.68 3.23 -7.15
C SER A 130 20.11 4.35 -6.20
N SER A 131 19.28 5.39 -6.03
CA SER A 131 19.62 6.50 -5.13
C SER A 131 19.64 6.10 -3.65
N ALA A 132 18.78 5.17 -3.23
CA ALA A 132 18.72 4.70 -1.85
C ALA A 132 19.73 3.58 -1.56
N GLY A 133 20.28 2.93 -2.60
CA GLY A 133 21.09 1.73 -2.45
C GLY A 133 20.33 0.57 -1.82
N SER A 134 19.00 0.52 -2.00
CA SER A 134 18.13 -0.47 -1.35
C SER A 134 16.94 -0.85 -2.24
N ILE A 135 16.51 -2.12 -2.16
CA ILE A 135 15.25 -2.57 -2.78
C ILE A 135 14.01 -2.14 -1.97
N VAL A 136 14.20 -1.58 -0.77
CA VAL A 136 13.14 -1.11 0.11
C VAL A 136 12.87 0.37 -0.14
N LEU A 137 11.70 0.66 -0.69
CA LEU A 137 11.21 1.98 -1.05
C LEU A 137 10.18 2.44 -0.02
N HIS A 138 10.30 3.68 0.43
CA HIS A 138 9.31 4.27 1.32
C HIS A 138 8.06 4.71 0.55
N LEU A 139 6.87 4.35 1.05
CA LEU A 139 5.59 4.56 0.38
C LEU A 139 5.32 6.04 0.05
N GLY A 140 5.63 6.95 0.97
CA GLY A 140 5.44 8.38 0.79
C GLY A 140 6.38 8.96 -0.24
N LYS A 141 7.54 8.35 -0.48
CA LYS A 141 8.55 8.79 -1.46
C LYS A 141 8.24 8.40 -2.90
N LEU A 142 7.19 7.61 -3.16
CA LEU A 142 6.82 7.17 -4.50
C LEU A 142 6.10 8.30 -5.27
N PRO A 143 6.69 8.92 -6.31
CA PRO A 143 6.02 9.95 -7.09
C PRO A 143 5.04 9.36 -8.10
N ILE A 144 5.25 8.10 -8.50
CA ILE A 144 4.37 7.31 -9.35
C ILE A 144 3.97 6.07 -8.55
N GLY A 145 2.70 5.70 -8.58
CA GLY A 145 2.22 4.51 -7.89
C GLY A 145 1.14 3.79 -8.68
N LEU A 146 1.20 2.46 -8.69
CA LEU A 146 0.18 1.57 -9.23
C LEU A 146 -0.94 1.38 -8.19
N CYS A 147 -1.98 0.64 -8.54
CA CYS A 147 -3.19 0.40 -7.75
C CYS A 147 -2.87 -0.17 -6.38
N LYS A 148 -1.88 -1.07 -6.29
CA LYS A 148 -1.38 -1.62 -5.02
C LYS A 148 -0.77 -0.55 -4.10
N HIS A 149 0.02 0.38 -4.63
CA HIS A 149 0.60 1.49 -3.86
C HIS A 149 -0.48 2.48 -3.45
N ARG A 150 -1.33 2.87 -4.41
CA ARG A 150 -2.43 3.82 -4.20
C ARG A 150 -3.42 3.30 -3.17
N SER A 151 -3.78 2.02 -3.24
CA SER A 151 -4.72 1.39 -2.29
C SER A 151 -4.14 1.27 -0.90
N LEU A 152 -2.84 0.95 -0.78
CA LEU A 152 -2.15 0.95 0.51
C LEU A 152 -2.11 2.35 1.12
N LEU A 153 -1.72 3.37 0.35
CA LEU A 153 -1.70 4.75 0.83
C LEU A 153 -3.10 5.22 1.21
N PHE A 154 -4.11 4.94 0.39
CA PHE A 154 -5.49 5.26 0.71
C PHE A 154 -5.92 4.59 2.02
N LYS A 155 -5.67 3.29 2.19
CA LYS A 155 -6.01 2.57 3.42
C LYS A 155 -5.33 3.21 4.63
N MET A 156 -4.05 3.52 4.54
CA MET A 156 -3.29 4.18 5.61
C MET A 156 -3.89 5.54 5.99
N LEU A 157 -4.24 6.37 5.01
CA LEU A 157 -4.83 7.69 5.26
C LEU A 157 -6.28 7.59 5.77
N ALA A 158 -7.06 6.62 5.26
CA ALA A 158 -8.40 6.35 5.74
C ALA A 158 -8.39 5.86 7.20
N ASP A 159 -7.43 5.03 7.58
CA ASP A 159 -7.22 4.63 8.98
C ASP A 159 -6.97 5.84 9.88
N LYS A 160 -6.16 6.80 9.41
CA LYS A 160 -5.85 8.03 10.16
C LYS A 160 -7.10 8.88 10.46
N VAL A 161 -8.08 8.88 9.56
CA VAL A 161 -9.33 9.66 9.69
C VAL A 161 -10.55 8.79 10.04
N ASN A 162 -10.33 7.56 10.49
CA ASN A 162 -11.38 6.61 10.90
C ASN A 162 -12.43 6.28 9.83
N ILE A 163 -12.04 6.28 8.55
CA ILE A 163 -12.92 5.81 7.46
C ILE A 163 -12.84 4.28 7.37
N PRO A 164 -13.97 3.56 7.55
CA PRO A 164 -13.97 2.10 7.51
C PRO A 164 -13.69 1.61 6.09
N CYS A 165 -12.52 1.03 5.89
CA CYS A 165 -12.14 0.44 4.62
C CYS A 165 -11.31 -0.82 4.81
N ARG A 166 -11.33 -1.69 3.80
CA ARG A 166 -10.53 -2.93 3.76
C ARG A 166 -9.62 -2.91 2.55
N LEU A 167 -8.41 -3.43 2.70
CA LEU A 167 -7.46 -3.61 1.60
C LEU A 167 -7.59 -5.03 1.07
N VAL A 168 -7.75 -5.21 -0.25
CA VAL A 168 -7.91 -6.52 -0.87
C VAL A 168 -7.04 -6.64 -2.13
N LYS A 169 -6.50 -7.82 -2.40
CA LYS A 169 -5.90 -8.17 -3.68
C LYS A 169 -6.98 -8.23 -4.76
N GLY A 170 -6.58 -7.92 -5.98
CA GLY A 170 -7.47 -7.73 -7.11
C GLY A 170 -7.93 -6.28 -7.25
N CYS A 171 -8.10 -5.87 -8.50
CA CYS A 171 -8.64 -4.58 -8.87
C CYS A 171 -9.55 -4.75 -10.08
N LYS A 172 -10.75 -4.17 -10.02
CA LYS A 172 -11.70 -4.22 -11.15
C LYS A 172 -11.16 -3.54 -12.42
N TYR A 173 -10.22 -2.61 -12.25
CA TYR A 173 -9.73 -1.73 -13.31
C TYR A 173 -8.30 -2.08 -13.78
N CYS A 174 -7.63 -3.02 -13.11
CA CYS A 174 -6.25 -3.39 -13.40
C CYS A 174 -6.17 -4.90 -13.58
N LYS A 175 -5.43 -5.36 -14.60
CA LYS A 175 -5.27 -6.79 -14.91
C LYS A 175 -4.03 -7.42 -14.27
N ALA A 176 -3.26 -6.66 -13.49
CA ALA A 176 -2.07 -7.17 -12.82
C ALA A 176 -2.43 -8.20 -11.75
N GLU A 177 -1.69 -9.30 -11.68
CA GLU A 177 -1.92 -10.37 -10.70
C GLU A 177 -1.71 -9.91 -9.26
N ASP A 178 -0.79 -8.97 -9.06
CA ASP A 178 -0.48 -8.36 -7.77
C ASP A 178 -1.26 -7.06 -7.50
N ALA A 179 -2.32 -6.80 -8.29
CA ALA A 179 -3.18 -5.64 -8.10
C ALA A 179 -3.82 -5.66 -6.71
N SER A 180 -4.12 -4.48 -6.18
CA SER A 180 -4.92 -4.34 -4.96
C SER A 180 -5.86 -3.15 -5.06
N SER A 181 -6.96 -3.23 -4.32
CA SER A 181 -7.97 -2.19 -4.19
C SER A 181 -8.34 -1.96 -2.73
N CYS A 182 -8.77 -0.74 -2.41
CA CYS A 182 -9.32 -0.41 -1.11
C CYS A 182 -10.85 -0.26 -1.21
N VAL A 183 -11.59 -1.03 -0.43
CA VAL A 183 -13.07 -1.03 -0.44
C VAL A 183 -13.56 -0.30 0.79
N VAL A 184 -14.13 0.88 0.58
CA VAL A 184 -14.73 1.69 1.64
C VAL A 184 -16.15 1.20 1.93
N ARG A 185 -16.52 1.11 3.20
CA ARG A 185 -17.90 0.88 3.63
C ARG A 185 -18.57 2.23 3.84
N PHE A 186 -19.73 2.44 3.22
CA PHE A 186 -20.51 3.67 3.36
C PHE A 186 -21.98 3.33 3.62
N GLY A 187 -22.58 3.97 4.64
CA GLY A 187 -23.99 3.82 5.04
C GLY A 187 -24.19 3.13 6.40
N LEU A 188 -25.35 3.35 7.03
CA LEU A 188 -25.74 2.63 8.26
C LEU A 188 -25.82 1.13 7.97
N GLU A 189 -25.18 0.32 8.81
CA GLU A 189 -25.67 -1.03 9.05
C GLU A 189 -27.14 -0.88 9.45
N ARG A 190 -28.07 -1.29 8.58
CA ARG A 190 -29.43 -1.57 9.03
C ARG A 190 -29.26 -2.66 10.07
N GLY A 191 -29.37 -2.29 11.35
CA GLY A 191 -29.44 -3.25 12.43
C GLY A 191 -30.49 -4.28 12.05
N ILE A 192 -30.06 -5.51 11.85
CA ILE A 192 -30.97 -6.64 11.86
C ILE A 192 -31.34 -6.79 13.33
N SER A 193 -32.34 -6.03 13.76
CA SER A 193 -33.14 -6.38 14.93
C SER A 193 -33.94 -7.62 14.52
N GLY A 194 -33.37 -8.78 14.79
CA GLY A 194 -34.08 -10.06 14.88
C GLY A 194 -34.50 -10.30 16.31
#